data_AF-A0A0Q0B7J7-F1
#
_entry.id   AF-A0A0Q0B7J7-F1
#
_cell.length_a   1.000
_cell.length_b   1.000
_cell.length_c   1.000
_cell.angle_alpha   90.00
_cell.angle_beta   90.00
_cell.angle_gamma   90.00
#
_symmetry.space_group_name_H-M   'P 1'
#
loop_
_entity.id
_entity.type
_entity.pdbx_description
1 polymer ?
#
loop_
_entity_poly.entity_id
_entity_poly.type
_entity_poly.pdbx_seq_one_letter_code
_entity_poly.pdbx_strand_id
1 'polypeptide(L)'
;MLKHANASCVELALELSDGNVSLRLQDNGRGFITEKPINGTGVQKLGLVAMQERASLLGGRLTCVSRPGRGTRLRTIVPFTADKAIT
;
A
#
# COMPACT_ATOMS: atom_id res chain seq x y z
N MET A 1 -3.27 8.69 1.42
CA MET A 1 -3.90 8.70 2.76
C MET A 1 -4.01 10.12 3.29
N LEU A 2 -2.91 10.83 3.57
CA LEU A 2 -2.94 12.21 4.09
C LEU A 2 -3.84 13.17 3.29
N LYS A 3 -3.76 13.14 1.94
CA LYS A 3 -4.58 14.00 1.07
C LYS A 3 -6.04 13.55 0.89
N HIS A 4 -6.42 12.35 1.34
CA HIS A 4 -7.65 11.69 0.88
C HIS A 4 -8.49 11.06 1.98
N ALA A 5 -7.89 10.70 3.12
CA ALA A 5 -8.53 9.86 4.12
C ALA A 5 -9.34 10.68 5.14
N ASN A 6 -9.00 11.97 5.36
CA ASN A 6 -9.49 12.71 6.53
C ASN A 6 -9.34 11.88 7.82
N ALA A 7 -8.19 11.21 7.95
CA ALA A 7 -7.88 10.32 9.05
C ALA A 7 -7.25 11.12 10.20
N SER A 8 -7.59 10.78 11.43
CA SER A 8 -6.92 11.32 12.62
C SER A 8 -5.68 10.52 13.01
N CYS A 9 -5.58 9.28 12.54
CA CYS A 9 -4.45 8.39 12.79
C CYS A 9 -4.07 7.62 11.53
N VAL A 10 -2.77 7.44 11.35
CA VAL A 10 -2.17 6.54 10.36
C VAL A 10 -1.07 5.74 11.05
N GLU A 11 -1.17 4.42 10.97
CA GLU A 11 -0.19 3.47 11.47
C GLU A 11 0.66 2.95 10.31
N LEU A 12 1.96 2.81 10.54
CA LEU A 12 2.92 2.27 9.59
C LEU A 12 3.77 1.19 10.27
N ALA A 13 3.94 0.06 9.59
CA ALA A 13 4.82 -1.01 10.03
C ALA A 13 5.67 -1.50 8.85
N LEU A 14 6.97 -1.69 9.11
CA LEU A 14 7.92 -2.28 8.17
C LEU A 14 8.49 -3.55 8.81
N GLU A 15 8.41 -4.67 8.10
CA GLU A 15 8.86 -5.97 8.59
C GLU A 15 9.77 -6.63 7.55
N LEU A 16 10.87 -7.22 8.00
CA LEU A 16 11.71 -8.10 7.20
C LEU A 16 11.45 -9.54 7.64
N SER A 17 11.01 -10.39 6.72
CA SER A 17 10.78 -11.81 6.99
C SER A 17 10.91 -12.60 5.70
N ASP A 18 11.47 -13.81 5.79
CA ASP A 18 11.46 -14.81 4.70
C ASP A 18 11.95 -14.25 3.35
N GLY A 19 13.05 -13.49 3.35
CA GLY A 19 13.61 -12.89 2.13
C GLY A 19 12.73 -11.82 1.48
N ASN A 20 11.82 -11.22 2.26
CA ASN A 20 10.93 -10.16 1.81
C ASN A 20 10.93 -8.98 2.79
N VAL A 21 10.63 -7.80 2.27
CA VAL A 21 10.22 -6.62 3.04
C VAL A 21 8.72 -6.44 2.87
N SER A 22 7.99 -6.35 4.00
CA SER A 22 6.58 -5.99 4.01
C SER A 22 6.37 -4.61 4.63
N LEU A 23 5.75 -3.70 3.88
CA LEU A 23 5.30 -2.40 4.36
C LEU A 23 3.78 -2.43 4.51
N ARG A 24 3.28 -2.15 5.71
CA ARG A 24 1.85 -2.00 6.00
C ARG A 24 1.55 -0.57 6.39
N LEU A 25 0.48 -0.01 5.81
CA LEU A 25 -0.09 1.28 6.20
C LEU A 25 -1.57 1.08 6.51
N GLN A 26 -2.05 1.65 7.60
CA GLN A 26 -3.45 1.64 7.97
C GLN A 26 -3.88 3.03 8.45
N ASP A 27 -4.97 3.56 7.90
CA ASP A 27 -5.61 4.78 8.38
C ASP A 27 -7.00 4.50 8.95
N ASN A 28 -7.46 5.37 9.84
CA ASN A 28 -8.81 5.34 10.41
C ASN A 28 -9.78 6.32 9.72
N GLY A 29 -9.50 6.70 8.47
CA GLY A 29 -10.24 7.73 7.76
C GLY A 29 -11.53 7.23 7.11
N ARG A 30 -12.03 8.02 6.14
CA ARG A 30 -13.32 7.79 5.48
C ARG A 30 -13.39 6.53 4.60
N GLY A 31 -12.26 5.94 4.22
CA GLY A 31 -12.21 4.80 3.29
C GLY A 31 -12.89 5.05 1.92
N PHE A 32 -12.97 4.02 1.09
CA PHE A 32 -13.60 4.05 -0.24
C PHE A 32 -13.95 2.64 -0.72
N ILE A 33 -14.72 2.52 -1.81
CA ILE A 33 -15.09 1.23 -2.41
C ILE A 33 -13.98 0.74 -3.36
N THR A 34 -13.45 -0.45 -3.10
CA THR A 34 -12.36 -1.07 -3.88
C THR A 34 -12.84 -1.85 -5.12
N GLU A 35 -14.12 -2.24 -5.20
CA GLU A 35 -14.65 -3.20 -6.18
C GLU A 35 -14.88 -2.66 -7.60
N LYS A 36 -14.74 -1.36 -7.84
CA LYS A 36 -14.76 -0.86 -9.22
C LYS A 36 -13.38 -1.09 -9.86
N PRO A 37 -13.31 -1.74 -11.05
CA PRO A 37 -12.08 -1.97 -11.79
C PRO A 37 -11.20 -0.72 -11.82
N ILE A 38 -9.89 -0.92 -11.83
CA ILE A 38 -8.87 0.14 -11.85
C ILE A 38 -8.99 1.02 -13.12
N ASN A 39 -9.82 0.62 -14.09
CA ASN A 39 -10.06 1.28 -15.38
C ASN A 39 -10.96 2.53 -15.31
N GLY A 40 -11.14 3.14 -14.14
CA GLY A 40 -11.95 4.35 -13.98
C GLY A 40 -11.13 5.63 -14.12
N THR A 41 -11.54 6.52 -15.02
CA THR A 41 -10.95 7.82 -15.41
C THR A 41 -10.84 8.89 -14.31
N GLY A 42 -10.88 8.51 -13.03
CA GLY A 42 -10.74 9.41 -11.90
C GLY A 42 -9.29 9.59 -11.46
N VAL A 43 -8.78 10.81 -11.53
CA VAL A 43 -7.48 11.27 -10.97
C VAL A 43 -7.22 10.76 -9.54
N GLN A 44 -8.27 10.41 -8.79
CA GLN A 44 -8.22 9.89 -7.42
C GLN A 44 -7.51 8.54 -7.25
N LYS A 45 -7.23 7.76 -8.31
CA LYS A 45 -6.58 6.44 -8.19
C LYS A 45 -5.14 6.35 -8.70
N LEU A 46 -4.61 7.42 -9.32
CA LEU A 46 -3.24 7.43 -9.90
C LEU A 46 -2.16 7.04 -8.88
N GLY A 47 -2.32 7.48 -7.62
CA GLY A 47 -1.39 7.12 -6.55
C GLY A 47 -1.33 5.61 -6.29
N LEU A 48 -2.47 4.92 -6.26
CA LEU A 48 -2.52 3.47 -6.04
C LEU A 48 -2.00 2.70 -7.24
N VAL A 49 -2.32 3.13 -8.46
CA VAL A 49 -1.79 2.55 -9.71
C VAL A 49 -0.27 2.63 -9.71
N ALA A 50 0.29 3.83 -9.49
CA ALA A 50 1.73 4.01 -9.44
C ALA A 50 2.40 3.20 -8.31
N MET A 51 1.72 2.97 -7.17
CA MET A 51 2.24 2.12 -6.10
C MET A 51 2.21 0.63 -6.49
N GLN A 52 1.18 0.18 -7.19
CA GLN A 52 1.11 -1.19 -7.71
C GLN A 52 2.21 -1.43 -8.75
N GLU A 53 2.38 -0.51 -9.70
CA GLU A 53 3.43 -0.57 -10.71
C GLU A 53 4.83 -0.65 -10.06
N ARG A 54 5.12 0.24 -9.10
CA ARG A 54 6.40 0.22 -8.36
C ARG A 54 6.62 -1.08 -7.60
N ALA A 55 5.59 -1.63 -6.95
CA ALA A 55 5.71 -2.93 -6.29
C ALA A 55 6.01 -4.04 -7.29
N SER A 56 5.32 -4.04 -8.44
CA SER A 56 5.54 -5.02 -9.52
C SER A 56 6.94 -4.91 -10.14
N LEU A 57 7.47 -3.69 -10.32
CA LEU A 57 8.85 -3.46 -10.80
C LEU A 57 9.92 -4.07 -9.88
N LEU A 58 9.61 -4.19 -8.59
CA LEU A 58 10.47 -4.82 -7.60
C LEU A 58 10.21 -6.33 -7.46
N GLY A 59 9.41 -6.94 -8.34
CA GLY A 59 9.00 -8.36 -8.23
C GLY A 59 8.03 -8.64 -7.09
N GLY A 60 7.42 -7.60 -6.53
CA GLY A 60 6.50 -7.68 -5.42
C GLY A 60 5.05 -7.44 -5.80
N ARG A 61 4.22 -7.14 -4.80
CA ARG A 61 2.80 -6.83 -4.96
C ARG A 61 2.31 -5.84 -3.92
N LEU A 62 1.29 -5.08 -4.28
CA LEU A 62 0.51 -4.24 -3.38
C LEU A 62 -0.92 -4.79 -3.26
N THR A 63 -1.40 -4.91 -2.03
CA THR A 63 -2.82 -5.14 -1.74
C THR A 63 -3.42 -3.90 -1.08
N CYS A 64 -4.67 -3.60 -1.41
CA CYS A 64 -5.43 -2.49 -0.85
C CYS A 64 -6.80 -2.99 -0.41
N VAL A 65 -7.14 -2.76 0.85
CA VAL A 65 -8.46 -3.03 1.41
C VAL A 65 -8.99 -1.72 1.96
N SER A 66 -10.15 -1.28 1.47
CA SER A 66 -10.80 -0.07 1.95
C SER A 66 -12.30 -0.30 1.98
N ARG A 67 -12.96 0.31 2.96
CA ARG A 67 -14.43 0.36 3.04
C ARG A 67 -14.86 1.73 3.57
N PRO A 68 -15.95 2.32 3.04
CA PRO A 68 -16.49 3.57 3.58
C PRO A 68 -16.68 3.51 5.10
N GLY A 69 -16.18 4.52 5.81
CA GLY A 69 -16.24 4.63 7.27
C GLY A 69 -15.35 3.67 8.06
N ARG A 70 -14.52 2.85 7.40
CA ARG A 70 -13.63 1.86 8.06
C ARG A 70 -12.15 2.10 7.78
N GLY A 71 -11.80 3.26 7.22
CA GLY A 71 -10.43 3.57 6.83
C GLY A 71 -9.95 2.76 5.63
N THR A 72 -8.63 2.71 5.49
CA THR A 72 -7.95 2.00 4.41
C THR A 72 -6.71 1.30 4.95
N ARG A 73 -6.46 0.08 4.47
CA ARG A 73 -5.24 -0.68 4.70
C ARG A 73 -4.53 -0.96 3.38
N LEU A 74 -3.25 -0.62 3.34
CA LEU A 74 -2.33 -0.98 2.26
C LEU A 74 -1.29 -1.95 2.80
N ARG A 75 -0.93 -2.94 1.97
CA ARG A 75 0.21 -3.82 2.25
C ARG A 75 0.98 -4.07 0.98
N THR A 76 2.24 -3.66 0.99
CA THR A 76 3.23 -3.98 -0.03
C THR A 76 4.11 -5.12 0.49
N ILE A 77 4.45 -6.06 -0.39
CA ILE A 77 5.46 -7.10 -0.13
C ILE A 77 6.37 -7.13 -1.34
N VAL A 78 7.66 -6.96 -1.13
CA VAL A 78 8.69 -7.06 -2.17
C VAL A 78 9.77 -8.02 -1.72
N PRO A 79 10.34 -8.82 -2.63
CA PRO A 79 11.58 -9.54 -2.37
C PRO A 79 12.65 -8.59 -1.85
N PHE A 80 13.36 -9.04 -0.83
CA PHE A 80 14.50 -8.33 -0.27
C PHE A 80 15.52 -9.36 0.18
N THR A 81 16.60 -9.46 -0.59
CA THR A 81 17.84 -10.05 -0.11
C THR A 81 18.64 -8.93 0.53
N ALA A 82 18.88 -9.02 1.83
CA ALA A 82 19.93 -8.20 2.42
C ALA A 82 21.23 -8.62 1.72
N ASP A 83 21.78 -7.74 0.88
CA ASP A 83 23.18 -7.90 0.51
C ASP A 83 23.96 -7.97 1.83
N LYS A 84 24.72 -9.04 2.01
CA LYS A 84 25.76 -9.04 3.03
C LYS A 84 26.71 -7.92 2.63
N ALA A 85 26.49 -6.72 3.18
CA ALA A 85 27.53 -5.73 3.25
C ALA A 85 28.74 -6.43 3.90
N ILE A 86 29.82 -6.44 3.15
CA ILE A 86 31.12 -7.00 3.48
C ILE A 86 31.57 -6.45 4.84
N THR A 87 31.89 -7.37 5.76
CA THR A 87 32.74 -7.26 6.96
C THR A 87 32.53 -6.05 7.88
#